data_AF-A0A7U9ESL3-F1
#
_entry.id   AF-A0A7U9ESL3-F1
#
_cell.length_a   1.000
_cell.length_b   1.000
_cell.length_c   1.000
_cell.angle_alpha   90.00
_cell.angle_beta   90.00
_cell.angle_gamma   90.00
#
_symmetry.space_group_name_H-M   'P 1'
#
loop_
_entity.id
_entity.type
_entity.pdbx_description
1 polymer ?
#
loop_
_entity_poly.entity_id
_entity_poly.type
_entity_poly.pdbx_seq_one_letter_code
_entity_poly.pdbx_strand_id
1 'polypeptide(L)'
;MNVQVKKVYRNYYLNITSALFKKLGLPQLIDHLVPVDPQCQTRVSDAVQAIIYNMFDGRQALVHVERWAQEIDLEKLIRPGLHPSWLNDDALARHLDRLYEAGIHNVISTCLIHIYRKEGLSLRAFHADTTDKTVYGAYESVSSEALRITHGYNRHHRWQKQIGFGLIGNEDGIPFYGDVHDGNLPDKTWNPEVLSHVHEQLKQAKMEDEWIYVADSAAMTKDTLAQTKA
;
A
#
# COMPACT_ATOMS: atom_id res chain seq x y z
N MET A 1 -14.16 -43.50 -12.30
CA MET A 1 -13.19 -42.46 -11.93
C MET A 1 -13.57 -41.97 -10.54
N ASN A 2 -12.81 -42.34 -9.50
CA ASN A 2 -13.11 -41.93 -8.12
C ASN A 2 -12.52 -40.55 -7.86
N VAL A 3 -13.36 -39.54 -7.68
CA VAL A 3 -12.94 -38.20 -7.25
C VAL A 3 -12.89 -38.17 -5.73
N GLN A 4 -11.73 -37.89 -5.14
CA GLN A 4 -11.56 -37.73 -3.70
C GLN A 4 -11.34 -36.24 -3.38
N VAL A 5 -12.25 -35.64 -2.61
CA VAL A 5 -12.11 -34.26 -2.14
C VAL A 5 -11.04 -34.22 -1.04
N LYS A 6 -9.92 -33.54 -1.29
CA LYS A 6 -8.82 -33.40 -0.32
C LYS A 6 -9.13 -32.37 0.77
N LYS A 7 -9.60 -31.18 0.37
CA LYS A 7 -9.94 -30.04 1.25
C LYS A 7 -11.00 -29.15 0.60
N VAL A 8 -11.74 -28.41 1.42
CA VAL A 8 -12.72 -27.40 0.99
C VAL A 8 -12.32 -26.08 1.61
N TYR A 9 -12.30 -25.02 0.80
CA TYR A 9 -11.81 -23.71 1.19
C TYR A 9 -12.82 -22.61 0.90
N ARG A 10 -12.74 -21.55 1.69
CA ARG A 10 -13.47 -20.30 1.50
C ARG A 10 -12.67 -19.40 0.55
N ASN A 11 -13.27 -18.96 -0.56
CA ASN A 11 -12.53 -18.19 -1.57
C ASN A 11 -13.22 -16.92 -2.11
N TYR A 12 -14.49 -16.64 -1.76
CA TYR A 12 -15.29 -15.44 -2.11
C TYR A 12 -14.76 -14.62 -3.32
N TYR A 13 -14.38 -13.37 -3.10
CA TYR A 13 -13.81 -12.46 -4.10
C TYR A 13 -12.29 -12.64 -4.26
N LEU A 14 -11.65 -13.44 -3.40
CA LEU A 14 -10.20 -13.63 -3.39
C LEU A 14 -9.69 -14.26 -4.69
N ASN A 15 -10.50 -15.10 -5.35
CA ASN A 15 -10.14 -15.64 -6.68
C ASN A 15 -9.96 -14.50 -7.71
N ILE A 16 -10.85 -13.51 -7.70
CA ILE A 16 -10.81 -12.37 -8.64
C ILE A 16 -9.61 -11.48 -8.29
N THR A 17 -9.44 -11.15 -7.00
CA THR A 17 -8.30 -10.35 -6.54
C THR A 17 -6.98 -11.01 -6.88
N SER A 18 -6.85 -12.32 -6.65
CA SER A 18 -5.67 -13.11 -7.01
C SER A 18 -5.40 -13.13 -8.51
N ALA A 19 -6.45 -13.36 -9.32
CA ALA A 19 -6.32 -13.34 -10.77
C ALA A 19 -5.86 -11.98 -11.27
N LEU A 20 -6.39 -10.88 -10.73
CA LEU A 20 -5.97 -9.52 -11.07
C LEU A 20 -4.52 -9.26 -10.65
N PHE A 21 -4.14 -9.61 -9.41
CA PHE A 21 -2.77 -9.42 -8.92
C PHE A 21 -1.74 -10.13 -9.81
N LYS A 22 -2.04 -11.36 -10.23
CA LYS A 22 -1.23 -12.15 -11.15
C LYS A 22 -1.26 -11.60 -12.57
N LYS A 23 -2.43 -11.24 -13.10
CA LYS A 23 -2.58 -10.63 -14.45
C LYS A 23 -1.77 -9.34 -14.53
N LEU A 24 -1.77 -8.53 -13.48
CA LEU A 24 -0.98 -7.30 -13.39
C LEU A 24 0.51 -7.57 -13.23
N GLY A 25 0.96 -8.78 -12.88
CA GLY A 25 2.39 -9.12 -12.75
C GLY A 25 3.04 -8.53 -11.50
N LEU A 26 2.23 -8.12 -10.52
CA LEU A 26 2.70 -7.49 -9.29
C LEU A 26 3.57 -8.42 -8.43
N PRO A 27 3.29 -9.74 -8.30
CA PRO A 27 4.14 -10.60 -7.49
C PRO A 27 5.60 -10.61 -7.95
N GLN A 28 5.83 -10.73 -9.26
CA GLN A 28 7.17 -10.76 -9.83
C GLN A 28 7.87 -9.41 -9.70
N LEU A 29 7.12 -8.32 -9.86
CA LEU A 29 7.65 -6.97 -9.68
C LEU A 29 8.06 -6.71 -8.23
N ILE A 30 7.22 -7.07 -7.26
CA ILE A 30 7.51 -6.92 -5.83
C ILE A 30 8.75 -7.74 -5.44
N ASP A 31 8.83 -9.01 -5.86
CA ASP A 31 9.97 -9.88 -5.56
C ASP A 31 11.26 -9.43 -6.25
N HIS A 32 11.17 -8.65 -7.34
CA HIS A 32 12.32 -8.01 -7.98
C HIS A 32 12.81 -6.78 -7.22
N LEU A 33 11.88 -5.94 -6.75
CA LEU A 33 12.18 -4.72 -6.00
C LEU A 33 12.68 -5.03 -4.58
N VAL A 34 12.17 -6.10 -3.97
CA VAL A 34 12.59 -6.59 -2.66
C VAL A 34 13.01 -8.05 -2.80
N PRO A 35 14.28 -8.30 -3.18
CA PRO A 35 14.79 -9.65 -3.49
C PRO A 35 14.52 -10.64 -2.37
N VAL A 36 14.28 -11.92 -2.67
CA VAL A 36 14.00 -12.94 -1.65
C VAL A 36 15.18 -13.14 -0.71
N ASP A 37 14.91 -13.15 0.59
CA ASP A 37 15.90 -13.56 1.60
C ASP A 37 15.93 -15.10 1.68
N PRO A 38 17.09 -15.76 1.48
CA PRO A 38 17.21 -17.21 1.58
C PRO A 38 16.81 -17.80 2.94
N GLN A 39 16.81 -17.01 4.02
CA GLN A 39 16.38 -17.43 5.35
C GLN A 39 14.84 -17.43 5.50
N CYS A 40 14.12 -16.84 4.55
CA CYS A 40 12.66 -16.80 4.54
C CYS A 40 12.07 -17.92 3.69
N GLN A 41 11.08 -18.64 4.25
CA GLN A 41 10.29 -19.64 3.50
C GLN A 41 9.29 -18.98 2.53
N THR A 42 8.98 -17.70 2.78
CA THR A 42 8.05 -16.86 2.01
C THR A 42 8.79 -15.77 1.28
N ARG A 43 8.23 -15.39 0.13
CA ARG A 43 8.66 -14.20 -0.62
C ARG A 43 7.91 -12.97 -0.09
N VAL A 44 8.40 -11.78 -0.44
CA VAL A 44 7.72 -10.54 -0.08
C VAL A 44 6.35 -10.47 -0.74
N SER A 45 6.25 -10.90 -2.00
CA SER A 45 4.96 -10.97 -2.69
C SER A 45 3.96 -11.96 -2.07
N ASP A 46 4.44 -13.01 -1.39
CA ASP A 46 3.57 -13.94 -0.65
C ASP A 46 2.94 -13.23 0.55
N ALA A 47 3.77 -12.53 1.32
CA ALA A 47 3.33 -11.79 2.50
C ALA A 47 2.38 -10.64 2.16
N VAL A 48 2.71 -9.85 1.12
CA VAL A 48 1.85 -8.75 0.64
C VAL A 48 0.49 -9.29 0.20
N GLN A 49 0.45 -10.36 -0.61
CA GLN A 49 -0.82 -10.97 -1.03
C GLN A 49 -1.61 -11.52 0.16
N ALA A 50 -0.96 -12.21 1.10
CA ALA A 50 -1.62 -12.72 2.29
C ALA A 50 -2.26 -11.61 3.13
N ILE A 51 -1.55 -10.51 3.37
CA ILE A 51 -2.07 -9.35 4.11
C ILE A 51 -3.25 -8.72 3.38
N ILE A 52 -3.13 -8.47 2.07
CA ILE A 52 -4.21 -7.88 1.27
C ILE A 52 -5.45 -8.78 1.26
N TYR A 53 -5.27 -10.09 1.06
CA TYR A 53 -6.39 -11.04 1.02
C TYR A 53 -7.05 -11.18 2.39
N ASN A 54 -6.26 -11.20 3.46
CA ASN A 54 -6.79 -11.16 4.82
C ASN A 54 -7.63 -9.89 5.04
N MET A 55 -7.16 -8.73 4.56
CA MET A 55 -7.89 -7.46 4.66
C MET A 55 -9.22 -7.44 3.90
N PHE A 56 -9.35 -8.22 2.82
CA PHE A 56 -10.58 -8.31 2.05
C PHE A 56 -11.56 -9.37 2.56
N ASP A 57 -11.09 -10.39 3.27
CA ASP A 57 -11.95 -11.46 3.78
C ASP A 57 -12.49 -11.18 5.19
N GLY A 58 -11.62 -10.73 6.12
CA GLY A 58 -12.01 -10.59 7.52
C GLY A 58 -11.14 -9.69 8.40
N ARG A 59 -10.07 -9.08 7.87
CA ARG A 59 -9.17 -8.13 8.55
C ARG A 59 -8.73 -8.62 9.93
N GLN A 60 -8.24 -9.86 9.99
CA GLN A 60 -7.71 -10.39 11.24
C GLN A 60 -6.39 -9.69 11.56
N ALA A 61 -6.06 -9.56 12.85
CA ALA A 61 -4.76 -9.05 13.27
C ALA A 61 -3.62 -9.91 12.68
N LEU A 62 -2.43 -9.33 12.48
CA LEU A 62 -1.27 -10.03 11.90
C LEU A 62 -0.95 -11.36 12.61
N VAL A 63 -1.05 -11.36 13.94
CA VAL A 63 -0.90 -12.55 14.83
C VAL A 63 -1.91 -13.68 14.56
N HIS A 64 -2.92 -13.44 13.74
CA HIS A 64 -3.95 -14.42 13.38
C HIS A 64 -3.95 -14.76 11.89
N VAL A 65 -3.03 -14.19 11.09
CA VAL A 65 -2.97 -14.44 9.65
C VAL A 65 -2.60 -15.90 9.36
N GLU A 66 -1.72 -16.54 10.12
CA GLU A 66 -1.44 -17.98 9.98
C GLU A 66 -2.73 -18.81 10.15
N ARG A 67 -3.52 -18.52 11.18
CA ARG A 67 -4.78 -19.23 11.43
C ARG A 67 -5.77 -19.00 10.30
N TRP A 68 -5.94 -17.76 9.86
CA TRP A 68 -6.77 -17.43 8.69
C TRP A 68 -6.30 -18.19 7.45
N ALA A 69 -5.01 -18.27 7.21
CA ALA A 69 -4.41 -18.93 6.06
C ALA A 69 -4.69 -20.45 6.01
N GLN A 70 -5.03 -21.10 7.14
CA GLN A 70 -5.46 -22.51 7.15
C GLN A 70 -6.82 -22.72 6.45
N GLU A 71 -7.66 -21.69 6.39
CA GLU A 71 -9.02 -21.73 5.83
C GLU A 71 -9.08 -21.31 4.35
N ILE A 72 -7.92 -20.93 3.78
CA ILE A 72 -7.78 -20.33 2.46
C ILE A 72 -6.95 -21.23 1.54
N ASP A 73 -7.32 -21.27 0.26
CA ASP A 73 -6.59 -22.02 -0.77
C ASP A 73 -5.34 -21.25 -1.24
N LEU A 74 -4.33 -21.14 -0.37
CA LEU A 74 -3.09 -20.41 -0.64
C LEU A 74 -2.37 -20.90 -1.89
N GLU A 75 -2.40 -22.20 -2.15
CA GLU A 75 -1.73 -22.80 -3.29
C GLU A 75 -2.31 -22.29 -4.61
N LYS A 76 -3.64 -22.19 -4.68
CA LYS A 76 -4.34 -21.61 -5.82
C LYS A 76 -4.20 -20.09 -5.87
N LEU A 77 -4.40 -19.40 -4.74
CA LEU A 77 -4.51 -17.94 -4.71
C LEU A 77 -3.16 -17.23 -4.79
N ILE A 78 -2.12 -17.74 -4.14
CA ILE A 78 -0.82 -17.08 -4.07
C ILE A 78 0.16 -17.85 -4.96
N ARG A 79 0.64 -19.01 -4.50
CA ARG A 79 1.53 -19.88 -5.28
C ARG A 79 1.51 -21.33 -4.78
N PRO A 80 1.81 -22.31 -5.65
CA PRO A 80 1.93 -23.71 -5.27
C PRO A 80 2.92 -23.94 -4.11
N GLY A 81 2.57 -24.85 -3.21
CA GLY A 81 3.41 -25.23 -2.07
C GLY A 81 3.55 -24.18 -0.96
N LEU A 82 2.78 -23.09 -0.99
CA LEU A 82 2.76 -22.12 0.11
C LEU A 82 2.02 -22.71 1.31
N HIS A 83 2.74 -22.91 2.41
CA HIS A 83 2.17 -23.46 3.63
C HIS A 83 1.69 -22.35 4.59
N PRO A 84 0.50 -22.46 5.21
CA PRO A 84 -0.02 -21.45 6.13
C PRO A 84 0.92 -21.11 7.29
N SER A 85 1.65 -22.11 7.83
CA SER A 85 2.58 -21.90 8.96
C SER A 85 3.79 -21.02 8.64
N TRP A 86 4.01 -20.70 7.36
CA TRP A 86 5.04 -19.75 6.95
C TRP A 86 4.54 -18.29 6.94
N LEU A 87 3.26 -18.07 7.24
CA LEU A 87 2.60 -16.75 7.34
C LEU A 87 2.26 -16.39 8.80
N ASN A 88 3.11 -16.80 9.75
CA ASN A 88 3.05 -16.32 11.13
C ASN A 88 3.45 -14.84 11.23
N ASP A 89 3.13 -14.21 12.35
CA ASP A 89 3.42 -12.80 12.63
C ASP A 89 4.90 -12.45 12.53
N ASP A 90 5.81 -13.29 13.04
CA ASP A 90 7.25 -13.04 12.93
C ASP A 90 7.72 -13.01 11.47
N ALA A 91 7.17 -13.89 10.62
CA ALA A 91 7.47 -13.91 9.19
C ALA A 91 6.89 -12.68 8.48
N LEU A 92 5.65 -12.30 8.78
CA LEU A 92 5.01 -11.14 8.19
C LEU A 92 5.67 -9.83 8.62
N ALA A 93 6.03 -9.70 9.90
CA ALA A 93 6.73 -8.54 10.46
C ALA A 93 8.08 -8.33 9.75
N ARG A 94 8.88 -9.40 9.60
CA ARG A 94 10.14 -9.33 8.85
C ARG A 94 9.95 -8.85 7.41
N HIS A 95 8.88 -9.27 6.72
CA HIS A 95 8.62 -8.78 5.36
C HIS A 95 8.16 -7.32 5.34
N LEU A 96 7.46 -6.84 6.37
CA LEU A 96 7.13 -5.42 6.52
C LEU A 96 8.39 -4.57 6.75
N ASP A 97 9.32 -5.05 7.59
CA ASP A 97 10.61 -4.38 7.80
C ASP A 97 11.41 -4.31 6.50
N ARG A 98 11.46 -5.41 5.75
CA ARG A 98 12.18 -5.47 4.47
C ARG A 98 11.56 -4.55 3.40
N LEU A 99 10.23 -4.42 3.39
CA LEU A 99 9.53 -3.45 2.56
C LEU A 99 9.86 -2.01 2.94
N TYR A 100 10.00 -1.73 4.24
CA TYR A 100 10.42 -0.43 4.74
C TYR A 100 11.87 -0.12 4.34
N GLU A 101 12.80 -1.05 4.57
CA GLU A 101 14.22 -0.94 4.19
C GLU A 101 14.43 -0.75 2.69
N ALA A 102 13.59 -1.38 1.86
CA ALA A 102 13.61 -1.20 0.41
C ALA A 102 13.06 0.16 -0.07
N GLY A 103 12.55 0.99 0.85
CA GLY A 103 11.87 2.24 0.54
C GLY A 103 10.46 1.96 0.01
N ILE A 104 9.51 1.75 0.93
CA ILE A 104 8.12 1.40 0.60
C ILE A 104 7.48 2.30 -0.45
N HIS A 105 7.80 3.60 -0.42
CA HIS A 105 7.34 4.56 -1.41
C HIS A 105 7.77 4.18 -2.84
N ASN A 106 9.03 3.80 -3.04
CA ASN A 106 9.56 3.35 -4.33
C ASN A 106 8.90 2.04 -4.79
N VAL A 107 8.60 1.14 -3.86
CA VAL A 107 7.92 -0.12 -4.17
C VAL A 107 6.50 0.15 -4.67
N ILE A 108 5.74 0.98 -3.96
CA ILE A 108 4.36 1.33 -4.32
C ILE A 108 4.34 2.13 -5.62
N SER A 109 5.15 3.18 -5.75
CA SER A 109 5.18 4.03 -6.95
C SER A 109 5.53 3.22 -8.20
N THR A 110 6.50 2.32 -8.12
CA THR A 110 6.87 1.44 -9.23
C THR A 110 5.72 0.50 -9.60
N CYS A 111 5.01 -0.06 -8.62
CA CYS A 111 3.83 -0.89 -8.87
C CYS A 111 2.70 -0.10 -9.54
N LEU A 112 2.42 1.13 -9.08
CA LEU A 112 1.38 1.98 -9.66
C LEU A 112 1.73 2.40 -11.09
N ILE A 113 2.97 2.86 -11.35
CA ILE A 113 3.45 3.15 -12.71
C ILE A 113 3.30 1.90 -13.61
N HIS A 114 3.65 0.71 -13.09
CA HIS A 114 3.51 -0.54 -13.84
C HIS A 114 2.05 -0.79 -14.25
N ILE A 115 1.11 -0.63 -13.33
CA ILE A 115 -0.33 -0.80 -13.58
C ILE A 115 -0.81 0.20 -14.65
N TYR A 116 -0.46 1.48 -14.50
CA TYR A 116 -0.85 2.52 -15.45
C TYR A 116 -0.36 2.23 -16.86
N ARG A 117 0.91 1.84 -17.01
CA ARG A 117 1.49 1.47 -18.31
C ARG A 117 0.83 0.23 -18.91
N LYS A 118 0.54 -0.77 -18.07
CA LYS A 118 0.02 -2.06 -18.52
C LYS A 118 -1.43 -1.96 -18.98
N GLU A 119 -2.25 -1.19 -18.28
CA GLU A 119 -3.67 -1.02 -18.59
C GLU A 119 -3.95 0.22 -19.46
N GLY A 120 -2.92 1.02 -19.79
CA GLY A 120 -3.06 2.19 -20.66
C GLY A 120 -3.90 3.31 -20.04
N LEU A 121 -3.77 3.50 -18.71
CA LEU A 121 -4.57 4.45 -17.95
C LEU A 121 -4.16 5.91 -18.23
N SER A 122 -5.14 6.80 -18.17
CA SER A 122 -4.94 8.24 -18.35
C SER A 122 -4.17 8.85 -17.18
N LEU A 123 -3.24 9.76 -17.50
CA LEU A 123 -2.38 10.50 -16.57
C LEU A 123 -2.59 12.02 -16.78
N ARG A 124 -3.86 12.46 -16.79
CA ARG A 124 -4.23 13.85 -17.12
C ARG A 124 -4.56 14.69 -15.91
N ALA A 125 -5.37 14.17 -14.99
CA ALA A 125 -5.81 14.90 -13.82
C ALA A 125 -5.65 14.03 -12.58
N PHE A 126 -5.06 14.61 -11.54
CA PHE A 126 -4.78 13.93 -10.29
C PHE A 126 -5.45 14.65 -9.13
N HIS A 127 -6.31 13.94 -8.43
CA HIS A 127 -7.04 14.41 -7.27
C HIS A 127 -6.30 13.99 -6.00
N ALA A 128 -5.84 14.98 -5.24
CA ALA A 128 -5.16 14.80 -3.99
C ALA A 128 -6.08 15.11 -2.81
N ASP A 129 -6.16 14.19 -1.87
CA ASP A 129 -6.79 14.41 -0.57
C ASP A 129 -5.96 13.72 0.50
N THR A 130 -6.03 14.27 1.71
CA THR A 130 -5.47 13.63 2.90
C THR A 130 -6.61 13.01 3.71
N THR A 131 -6.29 12.13 4.65
CA THR A 131 -7.22 11.72 5.70
C THR A 131 -6.41 11.30 6.91
N ASP A 132 -7.01 11.35 8.09
CA ASP A 132 -6.39 10.74 9.27
C ASP A 132 -6.90 9.32 9.49
N LYS A 133 -6.09 8.53 10.20
CA LYS A 133 -6.50 7.27 10.80
C LYS A 133 -6.24 7.34 12.29
N THR A 134 -7.31 7.14 13.05
CA THR A 134 -7.22 6.97 14.50
C THR A 134 -6.62 5.61 14.86
N VAL A 135 -5.70 5.61 15.82
CA VAL A 135 -4.99 4.41 16.28
C VAL A 135 -5.07 4.26 17.81
N TYR A 136 -4.87 3.03 18.29
CA TYR A 136 -4.94 2.69 19.72
C TYR A 136 -3.72 1.86 20.10
N GLY A 137 -3.07 2.23 21.19
CA GLY A 137 -1.82 1.60 21.65
C GLY A 137 -0.99 2.56 22.49
N ALA A 138 0.04 2.05 23.16
CA ALA A 138 0.92 2.87 24.00
C ALA A 138 1.78 3.82 23.14
N TYR A 139 2.51 3.27 22.15
CA TYR A 139 3.44 3.99 21.27
C TYR A 139 4.48 4.83 22.05
N GLU A 140 5.04 4.27 23.12
CA GLU A 140 5.94 4.98 24.05
C GLU A 140 7.42 4.89 23.63
N SER A 141 7.77 3.92 22.78
CA SER A 141 9.15 3.59 22.39
C SER A 141 9.38 3.82 20.90
N VAL A 142 9.19 5.05 20.44
CA VAL A 142 9.30 5.42 19.02
C VAL A 142 10.66 6.08 18.74
N SER A 143 11.39 5.56 17.75
CA SER A 143 12.61 6.23 17.23
C SER A 143 12.26 7.62 16.69
N SER A 144 13.19 8.58 16.77
CA SER A 144 12.99 9.92 16.21
C SER A 144 12.80 9.94 14.69
N GLU A 145 13.24 8.87 14.02
CA GLU A 145 13.14 8.65 12.56
C GLU A 145 11.86 7.91 12.15
N ALA A 146 11.07 7.41 13.11
CA ALA A 146 9.83 6.70 12.82
C ALA A 146 8.62 7.64 12.79
N LEU A 147 7.55 7.16 12.15
CA LEU A 147 6.25 7.83 12.07
C LEU A 147 5.76 8.30 13.45
N ARG A 148 5.51 9.60 13.59
CA ARG A 148 5.07 10.17 14.86
C ARG A 148 3.55 10.09 14.98
N ILE A 149 3.12 9.19 15.85
CA ILE A 149 1.73 9.09 16.28
C ILE A 149 1.49 10.19 17.31
N THR A 150 0.71 11.19 16.95
CA THR A 150 0.41 12.33 17.82
C THR A 150 -1.04 12.30 18.27
N HIS A 151 -1.33 12.95 19.40
CA HIS A 151 -2.71 13.24 19.76
C HIS A 151 -3.18 14.50 19.03
N GLY A 152 -4.40 14.47 18.52
CA GLY A 152 -5.03 15.60 17.88
C GLY A 152 -6.53 15.41 17.73
N TYR A 153 -7.20 16.43 17.20
CA TYR A 153 -8.57 16.28 16.74
C TYR A 153 -8.55 15.67 15.35
N ASN A 154 -9.14 14.48 15.22
CA ASN A 154 -9.35 13.85 13.90
C ASN A 154 -10.44 14.57 13.09
N ARG A 155 -10.67 14.15 11.83
CA ARG A 155 -11.74 14.65 10.95
C ARG A 155 -13.16 14.44 11.51
N HIS A 156 -13.31 13.65 12.58
CA HIS A 156 -14.55 13.52 13.35
C HIS A 156 -14.58 14.41 14.62
N HIS A 157 -13.65 15.35 14.75
CA HIS A 157 -13.48 16.26 15.88
C HIS A 157 -13.34 15.56 17.24
N ARG A 158 -12.71 14.39 17.28
CA ARG A 158 -12.42 13.67 18.52
C ARG A 158 -10.93 13.72 18.84
N TRP A 159 -10.61 14.01 20.10
CA TRP A 159 -9.25 14.02 20.62
C TRP A 159 -8.72 12.60 20.77
N GLN A 160 -7.92 12.13 19.81
CA GLN A 160 -7.41 10.75 19.76
C GLN A 160 -5.99 10.70 19.17
N LYS A 161 -5.29 9.57 19.34
CA LYS A 161 -4.02 9.30 18.67
C LYS A 161 -4.27 9.08 17.18
N GLN A 162 -3.50 9.71 16.31
CA GLN A 162 -3.70 9.66 14.87
C GLN A 162 -2.40 9.64 14.07
N ILE A 163 -2.52 9.12 12.85
CA ILE A 163 -1.56 9.22 11.76
C ILE A 163 -2.28 9.78 10.54
N GLY A 164 -1.57 10.41 9.62
CA GLY A 164 -2.13 10.89 8.37
C GLY A 164 -1.82 9.98 7.19
N PHE A 165 -2.71 10.00 6.22
CA PHE A 165 -2.58 9.35 4.93
C PHE A 165 -2.82 10.38 3.84
N GLY A 166 -1.91 10.45 2.88
CA GLY A 166 -2.12 11.13 1.62
C GLY A 166 -2.47 10.12 0.53
N LEU A 167 -3.45 10.44 -0.30
CA LEU A 167 -3.77 9.66 -1.48
C LEU A 167 -3.98 10.57 -2.68
N ILE A 168 -3.42 10.16 -3.81
CA ILE A 168 -3.64 10.80 -5.09
C ILE A 168 -4.16 9.76 -6.07
N GLY A 169 -5.32 10.04 -6.65
CA GLY A 169 -5.93 9.20 -7.69
C GLY A 169 -6.11 9.98 -8.99
N ASN A 170 -6.24 9.27 -10.12
CA ASN A 170 -6.63 9.90 -11.38
C ASN A 170 -8.13 10.22 -11.44
N GLU A 171 -8.61 10.70 -12.59
CA GLU A 171 -10.02 11.04 -12.83
C GLU A 171 -11.01 9.86 -12.63
N ASP A 172 -10.53 8.61 -12.76
CA ASP A 172 -11.32 7.39 -12.56
C ASP A 172 -11.26 6.87 -11.11
N GLY A 173 -10.54 7.58 -10.23
CA GLY A 173 -10.31 7.17 -8.84
C GLY A 173 -9.28 6.06 -8.67
N ILE A 174 -8.44 5.80 -9.69
CA ILE A 174 -7.36 4.82 -9.61
C ILE A 174 -6.15 5.46 -8.91
N PRO A 175 -5.64 4.89 -7.80
CA PRO A 175 -4.49 5.44 -7.09
C PRO A 175 -3.26 5.59 -7.98
N PHE A 176 -2.62 6.75 -7.95
CA PHE A 176 -1.33 7.02 -8.55
C PHE A 176 -0.23 7.21 -7.51
N TYR A 177 -0.53 7.82 -6.37
CA TYR A 177 0.43 8.01 -5.27
C TYR A 177 -0.28 7.81 -3.93
N GLY A 178 0.45 7.35 -2.93
CA GLY A 178 -0.03 7.33 -1.55
C GLY A 178 1.10 7.25 -0.54
N ASP A 179 0.93 7.93 0.59
CA ASP A 179 1.90 7.97 1.68
C ASP A 179 1.25 7.91 3.06
N VAL A 180 2.09 7.76 4.07
CA VAL A 180 1.72 7.84 5.49
C VAL A 180 2.64 8.86 6.12
N HIS A 181 2.05 9.78 6.88
CA HIS A 181 2.78 10.89 7.48
C HIS A 181 2.35 11.12 8.93
N ASP A 182 3.17 11.90 9.65
CA ASP A 182 2.95 12.21 11.07
C ASP A 182 1.54 12.71 11.34
N GLY A 183 1.00 12.32 12.49
CA GLY A 183 -0.27 12.85 12.95
C GLY A 183 -0.18 14.37 13.11
N ASN A 184 -1.26 15.08 12.77
CA ASN A 184 -1.35 16.55 12.75
C ASN A 184 -0.46 17.25 11.70
N LEU A 185 0.16 16.53 10.75
CA LEU A 185 0.82 17.21 9.63
C LEU A 185 -0.22 18.02 8.83
N PRO A 186 -0.03 19.34 8.66
CA PRO A 186 -0.99 20.15 7.92
C PRO A 186 -0.96 19.90 6.41
N ASP A 187 -2.12 19.95 5.76
CA ASP A 187 -2.23 19.82 4.30
C ASP A 187 -1.42 20.90 3.55
N LYS A 188 -1.25 22.07 4.16
CA LYS A 188 -0.46 23.19 3.64
C LYS A 188 1.03 22.85 3.45
N THR A 189 1.56 21.95 4.27
CA THR A 189 2.95 21.47 4.18
C THR A 189 3.06 20.17 3.42
N TRP A 190 2.02 19.33 3.45
CA TRP A 190 1.97 18.08 2.70
C TRP A 190 1.88 18.28 1.19
N ASN A 191 0.98 19.16 0.72
CA ASN A 191 0.78 19.42 -0.72
C ASN A 191 2.08 19.76 -1.50
N PRO A 192 2.93 20.72 -1.06
CA PRO A 192 4.16 21.03 -1.81
C PRO A 192 5.15 19.86 -1.85
N GLU A 193 5.26 19.07 -0.77
CA GLU A 193 6.12 17.89 -0.73
C GLU A 193 5.64 16.81 -1.70
N VAL A 194 4.34 16.52 -1.67
CA VAL A 194 3.75 15.49 -2.54
C VAL A 194 3.77 15.89 -4.01
N LEU A 195 3.59 17.17 -4.35
CA LEU A 195 3.75 17.62 -5.74
C LEU A 195 5.13 17.26 -6.30
N SER A 196 6.18 17.44 -5.50
CA SER A 196 7.55 17.09 -5.91
C SER A 196 7.68 15.59 -6.17
N HIS A 197 7.18 14.75 -5.27
CA HIS A 197 7.21 13.29 -5.44
C HIS A 197 6.38 12.81 -6.64
N VAL A 198 5.19 13.38 -6.85
CA VAL A 198 4.33 13.07 -8.00
C VAL A 198 5.03 13.45 -9.31
N HIS A 199 5.70 14.60 -9.35
CA HIS A 199 6.45 15.03 -10.51
C HIS A 199 7.61 14.07 -10.82
N GLU A 200 8.36 13.63 -9.81
CA GLU A 200 9.39 12.60 -9.97
C GLU A 200 8.81 11.26 -10.47
N GLN A 201 7.66 10.86 -9.93
CA GLN A 201 6.99 9.64 -10.33
C GLN A 201 6.48 9.71 -11.79
N LEU A 202 5.95 10.85 -12.22
CA LEU A 202 5.54 11.08 -13.61
C LEU A 202 6.74 11.10 -14.57
N LYS A 203 7.87 11.69 -14.15
CA LYS A 203 9.15 11.59 -14.88
C LYS A 203 9.59 10.14 -15.05
N GLN A 204 9.53 9.33 -13.99
CA GLN A 204 9.83 7.89 -14.06
C GLN A 204 8.85 7.14 -14.97
N ALA A 205 7.59 7.60 -15.02
CA ALA A 205 6.59 7.11 -15.95
C ALA A 205 6.90 7.47 -17.42
N LYS A 206 7.92 8.31 -17.68
CA LYS A 206 8.28 8.87 -19.00
C LYS A 206 7.13 9.67 -19.61
N MET A 207 6.46 10.44 -18.76
CA MET A 207 5.41 11.36 -19.15
C MET A 207 5.97 12.77 -19.20
N GLU A 208 5.79 13.42 -20.35
CA GLU A 208 6.22 14.78 -20.64
C GLU A 208 5.03 15.72 -20.89
N ASP A 209 3.79 15.20 -20.82
CA ASP A 209 2.57 15.97 -21.06
C ASP A 209 2.19 16.83 -19.85
N GLU A 210 1.50 17.95 -20.12
CA GLU A 210 0.86 18.76 -19.09
C GLU A 210 -0.20 17.93 -18.34
N TRP A 211 -0.18 18.02 -17.01
CA TRP A 211 -1.12 17.34 -16.12
C TRP A 211 -1.70 18.33 -15.11
N ILE A 212 -2.87 18.00 -14.58
CA ILE A 212 -3.65 18.86 -13.69
C ILE A 212 -3.57 18.28 -12.28
N TYR A 213 -3.15 19.10 -11.32
CA TYR A 213 -3.26 18.80 -9.89
C TYR A 213 -4.53 19.42 -9.32
N VAL A 214 -5.42 18.60 -8.77
CA VAL A 214 -6.66 19.01 -8.14
C VAL A 214 -6.58 18.74 -6.65
N ALA A 215 -6.66 19.80 -5.85
CA ALA A 215 -6.69 19.72 -4.40
C ALA A 215 -7.63 20.78 -3.84
N ASP A 216 -7.93 20.70 -2.54
CA ASP A 216 -8.75 21.69 -1.88
C ASP A 216 -8.02 23.04 -1.67
N SER A 217 -8.71 23.99 -1.03
CA SER A 217 -8.15 25.32 -0.79
C SER A 217 -6.89 25.34 0.11
N ALA A 218 -6.61 24.27 0.86
CA ALA A 218 -5.41 24.20 1.69
C ALA A 218 -4.13 24.09 0.84
N ALA A 219 -4.24 23.64 -0.41
CA ALA A 219 -3.14 23.63 -1.37
C ALA A 219 -2.75 25.03 -1.89
N MET A 220 -3.57 26.07 -1.64
CA MET A 220 -3.30 27.43 -2.13
C MET A 220 -2.26 28.16 -1.28
N THR A 221 -1.02 27.66 -1.28
CA THR A 221 0.14 28.25 -0.61
C THR A 221 1.18 28.73 -1.62
N LYS A 222 2.06 29.64 -1.20
CA LYS A 222 3.18 30.10 -2.05
C LYS A 222 4.12 28.94 -2.42
N ASP A 223 4.36 28.03 -1.49
CA ASP A 223 5.26 26.90 -1.68
C ASP A 223 4.68 25.90 -2.67
N THR A 224 3.39 25.58 -2.55
CA THR A 224 2.70 24.71 -3.54
C THR A 224 2.73 25.32 -4.94
N LEU A 225 2.45 26.62 -5.08
CA LEU A 225 2.50 27.32 -6.37
C LEU A 225 3.91 27.46 -6.95
N ALA A 226 4.96 27.35 -6.13
CA ALA A 226 6.33 27.30 -6.61
C ALA A 226 6.64 25.94 -7.25
N GLN A 227 6.08 24.85 -6.71
CA GLN A 227 6.27 23.49 -7.21
C GLN A 227 5.52 23.21 -8.52
N THR A 228 4.45 23.95 -8.84
CA THR A 228 3.73 23.78 -10.11
C THR A 228 4.50 24.29 -11.34
N LYS A 229 5.60 25.03 -11.14
CA LYS A 229 6.44 25.58 -12.21
C LYS A 229 7.69 24.74 -12.52
N ALA A 230 7.90 23.64 -11.80
CA ALA A 230 9.04 22.73 -11.92
C ALA A 230 8.74 21.59 -12.90
#